data_AF-A0A4U9V4N1-F1
#
_entry.id   AF-A0A4U9V4N1-F1
#
_cell.length_a   1.000
_cell.length_b   1.000
_cell.length_c   1.000
_cell.angle_alpha   90.00
_cell.angle_beta   90.00
_cell.angle_gamma   90.00
#
_symmetry.space_group_name_H-M   'P 1'
#
loop_
_entity.id
_entity.type
_entity.pdbx_description
1 polymer ?
#
loop_
_entity_poly.entity_id
_entity_poly.type
_entity_poly.pdbx_seq_one_letter_code
_entity_poly.pdbx_strand_id
1 'polypeptide(L)' 'MVIFRENAEDIYAGIEWKAGSAEADKVIKFLRDEMGVKKIRFPEQCGIGVKPCSEEGTKRLVRAAIEYAITNDS' A
#
# COMPACT_ATOMS: atom_id res chain seq x y z
N MET A 1 -20.29 -15.08 -9.34
CA MET A 1 -19.41 -14.20 -8.54
C MET A 1 -18.82 -13.16 -9.46
N VAL A 2 -18.78 -11.90 -9.03
CA VAL A 2 -18.17 -10.79 -9.78
C VAL A 2 -17.15 -10.14 -8.84
N ILE A 3 -15.93 -9.88 -9.33
CA ILE A 3 -14.84 -9.34 -8.51
C ILE A 3 -14.62 -7.88 -8.89
N PHE A 4 -14.67 -7.02 -7.89
CA PHE A 4 -14.27 -5.62 -7.97
C PHE A 4 -12.88 -5.48 -7.35
N ARG A 5 -11.90 -5.01 -8.15
CA ARG A 5 -10.51 -4.84 -7.72
C ARG A 5 -10.11 -3.37 -7.83
N GLU A 6 -9.57 -2.81 -6.75
CA GLU A 6 -8.91 -1.50 -6.77
C GLU A 6 -7.67 -1.58 -7.68
N ASN A 7 -7.48 -0.58 -8.55
CA ASN A 7 -6.44 -0.61 -9.58
C ASN A 7 -5.65 0.70 -9.70
N ALA A 8 -5.70 1.55 -8.68
CA ALA A 8 -5.04 2.85 -8.64
C ALA A 8 -4.08 3.04 -7.44
N GLU A 9 -4.21 2.23 -6.38
CA GLU A 9 -3.45 2.34 -5.13
C GLU A 9 -2.82 0.97 -4.75
N ASP A 10 -2.67 0.71 -3.45
CA ASP A 10 -2.01 -0.47 -2.90
C ASP A 10 -0.51 -0.51 -3.30
N ILE A 11 0.14 -1.65 -3.07
CA ILE A 11 1.54 -1.91 -3.39
C ILE A 11 1.82 -1.79 -4.89
N TYR A 12 0.78 -1.84 -5.73
CA TYR A 12 0.87 -1.65 -7.17
C TYR A 12 1.21 -0.20 -7.57
N ALA A 13 1.21 0.74 -6.62
CA ALA A 13 1.77 2.07 -6.82
C ALA A 13 3.28 2.03 -7.19
N GLY A 14 3.99 0.93 -6.92
CA GLY A 14 5.40 0.77 -7.30
C GLY A 14 6.36 1.69 -6.55
N ILE A 15 5.97 2.14 -5.35
CA ILE A 15 6.80 2.99 -4.49
C ILE A 15 7.70 2.08 -3.66
N GLU A 16 8.91 1.87 -4.16
CA GLU A 16 9.88 0.99 -3.53
C GLU A 16 11.34 1.42 -3.74
N TRP A 17 12.21 0.99 -2.83
CA TRP A 17 13.65 1.20 -2.88
C TRP A 17 14.40 -0.11 -2.67
N LYS A 18 15.44 -0.30 -3.49
CA LYS A 18 16.24 -1.52 -3.51
C LYS A 18 17.06 -1.68 -2.23
N ALA A 19 17.18 -2.92 -1.76
CA ALA A 19 18.08 -3.27 -0.66
C ALA A 19 19.51 -2.75 -0.88
N GLY A 20 20.06 -2.12 0.16
CA GLY A 20 21.43 -1.56 0.14
C GLY A 20 21.58 -0.27 -0.67
N SER A 21 20.48 0.32 -1.16
CA SER A 21 20.52 1.66 -1.76
C SER A 21 20.48 2.74 -0.69
N ALA A 22 21.06 3.90 -0.99
CA ALA A 22 21.09 5.04 -0.08
C ALA A 22 19.68 5.53 0.29
N GLU A 23 18.72 5.41 -0.63
CA GLU A 23 17.33 5.76 -0.42
C GLU A 23 16.63 4.81 0.56
N ALA A 24 16.84 3.49 0.41
CA ALA A 24 16.28 2.51 1.33
C ALA A 24 16.82 2.74 2.77
N ASP A 25 18.14 2.95 2.91
CA ASP A 25 18.76 3.22 4.19
C ASP A 25 18.24 4.51 4.83
N LYS A 26 18.02 5.56 4.02
CA LYS A 26 17.41 6.82 4.48
C LYS A 26 16.00 6.61 5.01
N VAL A 27 15.17 5.83 4.32
CA VAL A 27 13.79 5.54 4.75
C VAL A 27 13.78 4.67 6.01
N ILE A 28 14.62 3.65 6.08
CA ILE A 28 14.76 2.80 7.27
C ILE A 28 15.17 3.64 8.47
N LYS A 29 16.14 4.55 8.30
CA LYS A 29 16.57 5.46 9.34
C LYS A 29 15.42 6.35 9.83
N PHE A 30 14.70 7.00 8.92
CA PHE A 30 13.53 7.81 9.24
C PHE A 30 12.48 7.00 10.05
N LEU A 31 12.13 5.81 9.58
CA LEU A 31 11.15 4.95 10.26
C LEU A 31 11.59 4.57 11.68
N ARG A 32 12.87 4.28 11.88
CA ARG A 32 13.39 3.84 13.19
C ARG A 32 13.60 5.01 14.15
N ASP A 33 14.24 6.08 13.68
CA ASP A 33 14.72 7.17 14.53
C ASP A 33 13.61 8.20 14.80
N GLU A 34 12.81 8.55 13.80
CA GLU A 34 11.76 9.56 13.91
C GLU A 34 10.40 8.96 14.21
N MET A 35 10.07 7.83 13.56
CA MET A 35 8.76 7.18 13.72
C MET A 35 8.75 6.07 14.77
N GLY A 36 9.90 5.76 15.39
CA GLY A 36 10.01 4.79 16.49
C GLY A 36 9.73 3.33 16.09
N VAL A 37 9.87 2.98 14.81
CA VAL A 37 9.58 1.63 14.30
C VAL A 37 10.62 0.63 14.81
N LYS A 38 10.14 -0.41 15.52
CA LYS A 38 10.98 -1.51 16.05
C LYS A 38 10.76 -2.87 15.37
N LYS A 39 9.85 -2.93 14.38
CA LYS A 39 9.39 -4.19 13.77
C LYS A 39 10.21 -4.64 12.55
N ILE A 40 11.11 -3.80 12.02
CA ILE A 40 12.01 -4.19 10.93
C ILE A 40 13.07 -5.14 11.51
N ARG A 41 12.95 -6.44 11.20
CA ARG A 41 13.75 -7.51 11.82
C ARG A 41 15.22 -7.51 11.40
N PHE A 42 15.48 -7.20 10.13
CA PHE A 42 16.81 -7.14 9.52
C PHE A 42 16.92 -5.82 8.77
N PRO A 43 17.40 -4.74 9.40
CA PRO A 43 17.41 -3.41 8.80
C PRO A 43 18.56 -3.20 7.79
N GLU A 44 19.59 -4.04 7.81
CA GLU A 44 20.70 -3.99 6.86
C GLU A 44 20.35 -4.78 5.59
N GLN A 45 20.75 -4.27 4.42
CA GLN A 45 20.44 -4.90 3.11
C GLN A 45 18.93 -5.21 2.96
N CYS A 46 18.09 -4.29 3.42
CA CYS A 46 16.64 -4.44 3.42
C CYS A 46 16.01 -3.51 2.37
N GLY A 47 15.20 -4.07 1.47
CA GLY A 47 14.37 -3.28 0.56
C GLY A 47 13.13 -2.76 1.29
N ILE A 48 12.65 -1.59 0.88
CA ILE A 48 11.44 -0.98 1.46
C ILE A 48 10.41 -0.76 0.37
N GLY A 49 9.17 -1.15 0.64
CA GLY A 49 8.00 -0.84 -0.17
C GLY A 49 6.96 -0.06 0.65
N VAL A 50 6.19 0.79 -0.02
CA VAL A 50 5.11 1.58 0.59
C VAL A 50 3.77 1.13 0.02
N LYS A 51 2.81 0.87 0.91
CA LYS A 51 1.42 0.55 0.56
C LYS A 51 0.49 1.70 0.97
N PRO A 52 0.21 2.65 0.08
CA PRO A 52 -0.85 3.63 0.31
C PRO A 52 -2.22 2.97 0.14
N CYS A 53 -3.20 3.40 0.94
CA CYS A 53 -4.60 3.05 0.80
C CYS A 53 -5.42 4.23 1.31
N SER A 54 -6.24 4.85 0.46
CA SER A 54 -7.03 6.02 0.84
C SER A 54 -8.48 5.67 1.10
N GLU A 55 -9.12 6.49 1.94
CA GLU A 55 -10.56 6.41 2.18
C GLU A 55 -11.34 6.67 0.89
N GLU A 56 -10.88 7.62 0.06
CA GLU A 56 -11.51 7.98 -1.20
C GLU A 56 -11.45 6.83 -2.22
N GLY A 57 -10.25 6.29 -2.47
CA GLY A 57 -10.04 5.17 -3.39
C GLY A 57 -10.86 3.94 -2.99
N THR A 58 -10.84 3.61 -1.70
CA THR A 58 -11.64 2.51 -1.13
C THR A 58 -13.14 2.76 -1.30
N LYS A 59 -13.64 3.93 -0.91
CA LYS A 59 -15.07 4.26 -1.01
C LYS A 59 -15.55 4.26 -2.46
N ARG A 60 -14.75 4.73 -3.42
CA ARG A 60 -15.06 4.67 -4.85
C ARG A 60 -15.26 3.23 -5.31
N LEU A 61 -14.34 2.32 -4.98
CA LEU A 61 -14.41 0.92 -5.37
C LEU A 61 -15.62 0.22 -4.74
N VAL A 62 -15.77 0.34 -3.43
CA VAL A 62 -16.84 -0.36 -2.69
C VAL A 62 -18.21 0.16 -3.09
N ARG A 63 -18.34 1.48 -3.33
CA ARG A 63 -19.59 2.06 -3.87
C ARG A 63 -19.96 1.46 -5.21
N ALA A 64 -19.01 1.35 -6.15
CA ALA A 64 -19.25 0.74 -7.45
C ALA A 64 -19.69 -0.73 -7.33
N ALA A 65 -19.11 -1.49 -6.39
CA ALA A 65 -19.52 -2.87 -6.14
C ALA A 65 -20.95 -2.98 -5.57
N ILE A 66 -21.32 -2.07 -4.66
CA ILE A 66 -22.68 -2.00 -4.09
C ILE A 66 -23.70 -1.60 -5.16
N GLU A 67 -23.41 -0.58 -5.96
CA GLU A 67 -24.27 -0.12 -7.06
C GLU A 67 -24.49 -1.21 -8.10
N TYR A 68 -23.43 -1.97 -8.43
CA TYR A 68 -23.54 -3.15 -9.28
C TYR A 68 -24.46 -4.21 -8.69
N ALA A 69 -24.30 -4.54 -7.40
CA ALA A 69 -25.16 -5.54 -6.75
C ALA A 69 -26.65 -5.12 -6.79
N ILE A 70 -26.95 -3.86 -6.47
CA ILE A 70 -28.32 -3.34 -6.50
C ILE A 70 -28.91 -3.37 -7.92
N THR A 71 -28.12 -3.01 -8.93
CA THR A 71 -28.59 -2.92 -10.33
C THR A 71 -28.78 -4.29 -10.97
N ASN A 72 -28.12 -5.33 -10.45
CA ASN A 72 -28.10 -6.68 -11.02
C ASN A 72 -28.86 -7.73 -10.19
N ASP A 73 -29.59 -7.31 -9.15
CA ASP A 73 -30.49 -8.17 -8.38
C ASP A 73 -31.85 -8.27 -9.10
N SER A 74 -32.14 -9.43 -9.71
CA SER A 74 -33.37 -9.71 -10.49
C SER A 74 -34.42 -10.44 -9.68
#